data_AF-A0A529ZXW2-F1
#
_entry.id   AF-A0A529ZXW2-F1
#
_cell.length_a   1.000
_cell.length_b   1.000
_cell.length_c   1.000
_cell.angle_alpha   90.00
_cell.angle_beta   90.00
_cell.angle_gamma   90.00
#
_symmetry.space_group_name_H-M   'P 1'
#
loop_
_entity.id
_entity.type
_entity.pdbx_description
1 polymer ?
#
loop_
_entity_poly.entity_id
_entity_poly.type
_entity_poly.pdbx_seq_one_letter_code
_entity_poly.pdbx_strand_id
1 'polypeptide(L)' 'MSRSAVWHPFTQHATEPVPPLIVRTEGAYVETRDGKRILDAISSWWVITHGHRLHDLRVAVA' A
#
# COMPACT_ATOMS: atom_id res chain seq x y z
N MET A 1 -19.03 6.41 10.46
CA MET A 1 -17.73 5.98 11.02
C MET A 1 -17.45 4.56 10.59
N SER A 2 -16.35 4.32 9.87
CA SER A 2 -15.92 2.96 9.52
C SER A 2 -15.56 2.22 10.81
N ARG A 3 -16.27 1.12 11.12
CA ARG A 3 -15.96 0.26 12.27
C ARG A 3 -14.89 -0.77 11.89
N SER A 4 -13.76 -0.31 11.36
CA SER A 4 -12.64 -1.19 11.04
C SER A 4 -12.15 -1.86 12.32
N ALA A 5 -11.98 -3.19 12.29
CA ALA A 5 -11.32 -3.92 13.37
C ALA A 5 -9.79 -3.71 13.38
N VAL A 6 -9.24 -2.99 12.38
CA VAL A 6 -7.81 -2.75 12.22
C VAL A 6 -7.44 -1.37 12.77
N TRP A 7 -6.52 -1.36 13.73
CA TRP A 7 -5.89 -0.14 14.22
C TRP A 7 -4.76 0.28 13.29
N HIS A 8 -5.04 1.24 12.41
CA HIS A 8 -4.03 1.79 11.52
C HIS A 8 -2.98 2.64 12.27
N PRO A 9 -1.69 2.49 11.95
CA PRO A 9 -0.64 3.31 12.54
C PRO A 9 -0.79 4.78 12.15
N PHE A 10 -0.50 5.68 13.10
CA PHE A 10 -0.51 7.14 12.91
C PHE A 10 -1.78 7.71 12.25
N THR A 11 -2.94 7.07 12.45
CA THR A 11 -4.24 7.48 11.91
C THR A 11 -5.13 7.97 13.05
N GLN A 12 -5.84 9.08 12.86
CA GLN A 12 -6.89 9.55 13.77
C GLN A 12 -8.23 8.92 13.37
N HIS A 13 -8.54 7.74 13.92
CA HIS A 13 -9.70 6.93 13.52
C HIS A 13 -11.06 7.59 13.72
N ALA A 14 -11.16 8.59 14.60
CA ALA A 14 -12.43 9.27 14.86
C ALA A 14 -12.81 10.29 13.77
N THR A 15 -11.83 10.95 13.15
CA THR A 15 -12.07 12.15 12.31
C THR A 15 -11.42 12.11 10.95
N GLU A 16 -10.35 11.35 10.75
CA GLU A 16 -9.71 11.26 9.43
C GLU A 16 -10.57 10.45 8.45
N PRO A 17 -10.54 10.81 7.15
CA PRO A 17 -11.19 10.02 6.13
C PRO A 17 -10.54 8.63 6.03
N VAL A 18 -11.32 7.66 5.59
CA VAL A 18 -10.80 6.30 5.34
C VAL A 18 -9.74 6.38 4.24
N PRO A 19 -8.53 5.84 4.45
CA PRO A 19 -7.49 5.84 3.44
C PRO A 19 -7.91 5.03 2.21
N PRO A 20 -7.40 5.34 1.01
CA PRO A 20 -7.71 4.59 -0.19
C PRO A 20 -7.26 3.13 -0.04
N LEU A 21 -8.11 2.19 -0.44
CA LEU A 21 -7.79 0.77 -0.42
C LEU A 21 -6.91 0.43 -1.63
N ILE A 22 -5.65 0.09 -1.36
CA ILE A 22 -4.73 -0.46 -2.35
C ILE A 22 -5.01 -1.96 -2.52
N VAL A 23 -5.21 -2.41 -3.75
CA VAL A 23 -5.53 -3.82 -4.10
C VAL A 23 -4.43 -4.51 -4.89
N ARG A 24 -3.51 -3.75 -5.50
CA ARG A 24 -2.37 -4.30 -6.25
C ARG A 24 -1.17 -3.37 -6.16
N THR A 25 0.02 -3.95 -6.26
CA THR A 25 1.29 -3.24 -6.35
C THR A 25 2.19 -3.86 -7.41
N GLU A 26 2.96 -3.02 -8.10
CA GLU A 26 3.94 -3.45 -9.12
C GLU A 26 4.96 -2.35 -9.40
N GLY A 27 6.25 -2.69 -9.33
CA GLY A 27 7.32 -1.71 -9.54
C GLY A 27 7.20 -0.55 -8.55
N ALA A 28 7.23 0.69 -9.03
CA ALA A 28 7.07 1.88 -8.20
C ALA A 28 5.60 2.30 -7.95
N TYR A 29 4.61 1.49 -8.32
CA TYR A 29 3.20 1.89 -8.30
C TYR A 29 2.34 1.03 -7.37
N VAL A 30 1.35 1.69 -6.77
CA VAL A 30 0.22 1.08 -6.08
C VAL A 30 -1.07 1.38 -6.85
N GLU A 31 -2.03 0.46 -6.81
CA GLU A 31 -3.28 0.55 -7.56
C GLU A 31 -4.48 0.37 -6.63
N THR A 32 -5.43 1.30 -6.71
CA THR A 32 -6.70 1.24 -5.96
C THR A 32 -7.73 0.34 -6.68
N ARG A 33 -8.80 -0.04 -5.98
CA ARG A 33 -9.86 -0.91 -6.55
C ARG A 33 -10.53 -0.33 -7.81
N ASP A 34 -10.64 0.98 -7.90
CA ASP A 34 -11.19 1.71 -9.05
C ASP A 34 -10.19 1.91 -10.19
N GLY A 35 -9.00 1.30 -10.12
CA GLY A 35 -7.99 1.30 -11.19
C GLY A 35 -7.08 2.52 -11.20
N LYS A 36 -7.15 3.40 -10.18
CA LYS A 36 -6.23 4.55 -10.08
C LYS A 36 -4.84 4.03 -9.73
N ARG A 37 -3.87 4.33 -10.59
CA ARG A 37 -2.45 4.07 -10.36
C ARG A 37 -1.79 5.28 -9.70
N ILE A 38 -1.09 5.05 -8.60
CA ILE A 38 -0.44 6.07 -7.78
C ILE A 38 1.04 5.70 -7.67
N LEU A 39 1.93 6.67 -7.89
CA LEU A 39 3.37 6.50 -7.67
C LEU A 39 3.65 6.42 -6.16
N ASP A 40 4.29 5.35 -5.71
CA ASP A 40 4.84 5.25 -4.35
C ASP A 40 6.16 6.02 -4.29
N ALA A 41 6.04 7.32 -4.02
CA ALA A 41 7.19 8.24 -3.97
C ALA A 41 8.02 8.14 -2.68
N ILE A 42 7.68 7.23 -1.76
CA ILE A 42 8.38 7.06 -0.47
C ILE A 42 8.87 5.62 -0.25
N SER A 43 8.76 4.76 -1.26
CA SER A 43 9.12 3.34 -1.17
C SER A 43 8.46 2.64 0.03
N SER A 44 7.18 2.94 0.28
CA SER A 44 6.38 2.38 1.37
C SER A 44 7.08 2.43 2.72
N TRP A 45 7.35 3.64 3.20
CA TRP A 45 8.21 3.91 4.37
C TRP A 45 9.63 3.40 4.20
N TRP A 46 10.23 3.75 3.05
CA TRP A 46 11.67 3.62 2.82
C TRP A 46 12.19 2.17 2.74
N VAL A 47 11.32 1.16 2.65
CA VAL A 47 11.71 -0.26 2.66
C VAL A 47 11.64 -0.95 1.30
N ILE A 48 10.85 -0.44 0.35
CA ILE A 48 10.66 -1.06 -0.97
C ILE A 48 11.68 -0.49 -1.97
N THR A 49 12.97 -0.71 -1.72
CA THR A 49 14.07 -0.17 -2.55
C THR A 49 14.06 -0.72 -3.98
N HIS A 50 13.70 -1.99 -4.15
CA HIS A 50 13.75 -2.68 -5.45
C HIS A 50 12.40 -2.69 -6.20
N GLY A 51 11.42 -1.93 -5.70
CA GLY A 51 10.06 -1.95 -6.23
C GLY A 51 9.21 -3.10 -5.70
N HIS A 52 7.91 -2.88 -5.75
CA HIS A 52 6.89 -3.82 -5.32
C HIS A 52 6.87 -5.06 -6.21
N ARG A 53 6.76 -6.23 -5.57
CA ARG A 53 6.60 -7.53 -6.23
C ARG A 53 7.70 -7.89 -7.24
N LEU A 54 8.95 -7.50 -6.97
CA LEU A 54 10.10 -7.92 -7.77
C LEU A 54 10.09 -9.45 -7.97
N HIS A 55 10.27 -9.89 -9.23
CA HIS A 55 10.16 -11.29 -9.62
C HIS A 55 11.12 -12.18 -8.82
N ASP A 56 12.41 -11.85 -8.81
CA ASP A 56 13.46 -12.67 -8.20
C ASP A 56 13.23 -12.85 -6.69
N LEU A 57 12.82 -11.78 -5.99
CA LEU A 57 12.48 -11.86 -4.56
C LEU A 57 11.24 -12.70 -4.28
N ARG A 58 10.24 -12.66 -5.16
CA ARG A 58 9.03 -13.47 -5.02
C ARG A 58 9.31 -14.95 -5.25
N VAL A 59 10.18 -15.27 -6.20
CA VAL A 59 10.59 -16.66 -6.46
C VAL A 59 11.44 -17.20 -5.31
N ALA A 60 12.30 -16.38 -4.71
CA ALA A 60 13.16 -16.79 -3.60
C ALA A 60 12.40 -17.15 -2.29
N VAL A 61 11.16 -16.68 -2.13
CA VAL A 61 10.35 -16.85 -0.90
C VAL A 61 9.19 -17.85 -1.10
N ALA A 62 9.00 -18.38 -2.32
CA ALA A 62 7.98 -19.37 -2.63
C ALA A 62 8.41 -20.78 -2.21
#